data_AF-A0A822B4Q3-F1
#
_entry.id   AF-A0A822B4Q3-F1
#
_cell.length_a   1.000
_cell.length_b   1.000
_cell.length_c   1.000
_cell.angle_alpha   90.00
_cell.angle_beta   90.00
_cell.angle_gamma   90.00
#
_symmetry.space_group_name_H-M   'P 1'
#
loop_
_entity.id
_entity.type
_entity.pdbx_description
1 polymer ?
#
loop_
_entity_poly.entity_id
_entity_poly.type
_entity_poly.pdbx_seq_one_letter_code
_entity_poly.pdbx_strand_id
1 'polypeptide(L)'
;FLDWQNFRGTSLEAKYRKSYCLLRNLAKKKIEARQVEYWDELSMEIENAIKQHDPATAYEMIRRLRGGRAKIENFPIFDKQGCLLTNSKERLNRWKDYFNDLLNVPSIVDQTTIQQIPPATITTSEQRRQDKTPTLREVQCAIKQMKNGKAPGNDGISIDVIKTGGLPMAKWLHEIFVDIWENEIMIKDWTTAILIRLYKNKGDK
;
A
#
# COMPACT_ATOMS: atom_id res chain seq x y z
N PHE A 1 -2.44 29.22 41.77
CA PHE A 1 -2.09 29.89 40.48
C PHE A 1 -3.22 30.80 39.96
N LEU A 2 -4.47 30.63 40.42
CA LEU A 2 -5.63 31.47 40.06
C LEU A 2 -5.96 32.56 41.10
N ASP A 3 -5.32 32.55 42.28
CA ASP A 3 -5.70 33.41 43.41
C ASP A 3 -5.53 34.91 43.16
N TRP A 4 -4.73 35.32 42.17
CA TRP A 4 -4.54 36.74 41.84
C TRP A 4 -5.81 37.39 41.26
N GLN A 5 -6.74 36.59 40.70
CA GLN A 5 -8.03 37.10 40.21
C GLN A 5 -8.95 37.57 41.36
N ASN A 6 -8.67 37.15 42.59
CA ASN A 6 -9.44 37.49 43.80
C ASN A 6 -8.99 38.78 44.48
N PHE A 7 -7.90 39.41 44.03
CA PHE A 7 -7.27 40.56 44.71
C PHE A 7 -7.23 41.84 43.85
N ARG A 8 -8.17 42.01 42.92
CA ARG A 8 -8.22 43.17 42.01
C ARG A 8 -8.23 44.50 42.78
N GLY A 9 -7.34 45.44 42.43
CA GLY A 9 -7.21 46.77 43.03
C GLY A 9 -6.29 46.85 44.26
N THR A 10 -5.63 45.76 44.66
CA THR A 10 -4.77 45.73 45.86
C THR A 10 -3.28 45.75 45.52
N SER A 11 -2.41 46.12 46.49
CA SER A 11 -0.95 46.07 46.29
C SER A 11 -0.42 44.65 46.04
N LEU A 12 -1.18 43.62 46.47
CA LEU A 12 -0.90 42.21 46.22
C LEU A 12 -1.09 41.84 44.74
N GLU A 13 -2.06 42.44 44.03
CA GLU A 13 -2.24 42.23 42.58
C GLU A 13 -0.99 42.63 41.79
N ALA A 14 -0.41 43.78 42.09
CA ALA A 14 0.80 44.26 41.43
C ALA A 14 1.98 43.29 41.64
N LYS A 15 2.09 42.68 42.82
CA LYS A 15 3.11 41.66 43.14
C LYS A 15 2.88 40.37 42.35
N TYR A 16 1.65 39.85 42.33
CA TYR A 16 1.32 38.62 41.58
C TYR A 16 1.43 38.81 40.06
N ARG A 17 1.03 39.97 39.53
CA ARG A 17 1.19 40.31 38.10
C ARG A 17 2.65 40.38 37.70
N LYS A 18 3.53 40.99 38.52
CA LYS A 18 4.98 40.97 38.29
C LYS A 18 5.54 39.54 38.26
N SER A 19 5.14 38.70 39.22
CA SER A 19 5.55 37.29 39.26
C SER A 19 5.08 36.50 38.03
N TYR A 20 3.84 36.72 37.59
CA TYR A 20 3.29 36.08 36.39
C TYR A 20 4.04 36.50 35.12
N CYS A 21 4.30 37.80 34.93
CA CYS A 21 5.07 38.29 33.78
C CYS A 21 6.48 37.68 33.74
N LEU A 22 7.15 37.58 34.88
CA LEU A 22 8.47 36.93 34.99
C LEU A 22 8.40 35.45 34.59
N LEU A 23 7.46 34.70 35.15
CA LEU A 23 7.29 33.27 34.84
C LEU A 23 6.89 33.04 33.38
N ARG A 24 6.01 33.88 32.82
CA ARG A 24 5.64 33.83 31.40
C ARG A 24 6.83 34.08 30.50
N ASN A 25 7.67 35.07 30.81
CA ASN A 25 8.87 35.37 30.03
C ASN A 25 9.92 34.25 30.13
N LEU A 26 10.08 33.65 31.32
CA LEU A 26 10.94 32.48 31.51
C LEU A 26 10.45 31.26 30.71
N ALA A 27 9.14 30.99 30.77
CA ALA A 27 8.53 29.92 29.99
C ALA A 27 8.69 30.17 28.48
N LYS A 28 8.47 31.41 28.02
CA LYS A 28 8.67 31.79 26.62
C LYS A 28 10.11 31.56 26.17
N LYS A 29 11.10 32.01 26.95
CA LYS A 29 12.52 31.77 26.65
C LYS A 29 12.86 30.30 26.59
N LYS A 30 12.33 29.47 27.50
CA LYS A 30 12.54 28.01 27.47
C LYS A 30 11.91 27.37 26.23
N ILE A 31 10.72 27.81 25.83
CA ILE A 31 10.06 27.32 24.62
C ILE A 31 10.86 27.71 23.38
N GLU A 32 11.30 28.96 23.28
CA GLU A 32 12.13 29.45 22.17
C GLU A 32 13.46 28.67 22.09
N ALA A 33 14.14 28.46 23.23
CA ALA A 33 15.36 27.65 23.27
C ALA A 33 15.11 26.20 22.82
N ARG A 34 14.05 25.55 23.32
CA ARG A 34 13.74 24.17 22.93
C ARG A 34 13.34 24.05 21.45
N GLN A 35 12.70 25.07 20.89
CA GLN A 35 12.40 25.10 19.46
C GLN A 35 13.69 25.11 18.62
N VAL A 36 14.67 25.93 18.99
CA VAL A 36 15.97 25.97 18.31
C VAL A 36 16.69 24.62 18.41
N GLU A 37 16.81 24.08 19.63
CA GLU A 37 17.42 22.76 19.86
C GLU A 37 16.76 21.66 19.02
N TYR A 38 15.43 21.65 18.95
CA TYR A 38 14.70 20.68 18.14
C TYR A 38 15.02 20.79 16.65
N TRP A 39 15.16 22.00 16.11
CA TRP A 39 15.52 22.19 14.70
C TRP A 39 16.97 21.76 14.42
N ASP A 40 17.89 22.01 15.35
CA ASP A 40 19.28 21.57 15.24
C ASP A 40 19.39 20.03 15.29
N GLU A 41 18.72 19.39 16.26
CA GLU A 41 18.63 17.92 16.39
C GLU A 41 18.11 17.30 15.07
N LEU A 42 17.02 17.82 14.54
CA LEU A 42 16.39 17.31 13.32
C LEU A 42 17.25 17.51 12.07
N SER A 43 17.95 18.66 11.97
CA SER A 43 18.89 18.91 10.88
C SER A 43 20.05 17.91 10.91
N MET A 44 20.59 17.62 12.10
CA MET A 44 21.64 16.61 12.28
C MET A 44 21.18 15.21 11.85
N GLU A 45 19.95 14.81 12.22
CA GLU A 45 19.41 13.51 11.83
C GLU A 45 19.28 13.37 10.30
N ILE A 46 18.77 14.41 9.62
CA ILE A 46 18.66 14.44 8.16
C ILE A 46 20.04 14.33 7.50
N GLU A 47 21.02 15.11 7.97
CA GLU A 47 22.38 15.05 7.44
C GLU A 47 23.03 13.69 7.66
N ASN A 48 22.86 13.08 8.83
CA ASN A 48 23.44 11.80 9.16
C ASN A 48 22.85 10.69 8.28
N ALA A 49 21.53 10.70 8.05
CA ALA A 49 20.86 9.76 7.15
C ALA A 49 21.40 9.87 5.72
N ILE A 50 21.66 11.09 5.22
CA ILE A 50 22.28 11.30 3.90
C ILE A 50 23.71 10.77 3.87
N LYS A 51 24.52 11.06 4.91
CA LYS A 51 25.92 10.60 5.03
C LYS A 51 26.02 9.08 5.10
N GLN A 52 25.03 8.41 5.68
CA GLN A 52 24.95 6.95 5.78
C GLN A 52 24.36 6.27 4.52
N HIS A 53 24.17 7.00 3.42
CA HIS A 53 23.54 6.50 2.20
C HIS A 53 22.13 5.92 2.41
N ASP A 54 21.35 6.47 3.37
CA ASP A 54 19.94 6.13 3.58
C ASP A 54 19.01 7.29 3.17
N PRO A 55 18.75 7.46 1.86
CA PRO A 55 17.87 8.51 1.36
C PRO A 55 16.40 8.29 1.74
N ALA A 56 16.00 7.07 2.13
CA ALA A 56 14.62 6.77 2.49
C ALA A 56 14.25 7.41 3.83
N THR A 57 15.12 7.27 4.83
CA THR A 57 14.94 7.87 6.16
C THR A 57 15.00 9.39 6.10
N ALA A 58 15.95 9.95 5.34
CA ALA A 58 16.02 11.40 5.10
C ALA A 58 14.73 11.96 4.45
N TYR A 59 14.21 11.27 3.44
CA TYR A 59 12.96 11.66 2.78
C TYR A 59 11.75 11.57 3.72
N GLU A 60 11.69 10.55 4.58
CA GLU A 60 10.59 10.40 5.53
C GLU A 60 10.55 11.56 6.54
N MET A 61 11.70 11.96 7.09
CA MET A 61 11.80 13.11 8.01
C MET A 61 11.35 14.41 7.34
N ILE A 62 11.83 14.69 6.13
CA ILE A 62 11.42 15.87 5.35
C ILE A 62 9.91 15.83 5.02
N ARG A 63 9.38 14.64 4.75
CA ARG A 63 7.95 14.46 4.47
C ARG A 63 7.09 14.71 5.71
N ARG A 64 7.53 14.32 6.91
CA ARG A 64 6.86 14.64 8.18
C ARG A 64 6.84 16.15 8.42
N LEU A 65 7.98 16.83 8.20
CA LEU A 65 8.12 18.29 8.35
C LEU A 65 7.19 19.10 7.46
N ARG A 66 6.93 18.63 6.24
CA ARG A 66 6.03 19.29 5.29
C ARG A 66 4.55 19.26 5.73
N GLY A 67 4.24 18.74 6.91
CA GLY A 67 2.88 18.49 7.35
C GLY A 67 2.26 17.42 6.46
N GLY A 68 2.82 16.20 6.52
CA GLY A 68 2.46 15.07 5.67
C GLY A 68 0.97 15.07 5.35
N ARG A 69 0.62 14.93 4.04
CA ARG A 69 -0.78 14.96 3.59
C ARG A 69 -1.62 14.17 4.57
N ALA A 70 -2.60 14.84 5.21
CA ALA A 70 -3.58 14.16 6.04
C ALA A 70 -4.01 12.91 5.28
N LYS A 71 -3.99 11.73 5.92
CA LYS A 71 -4.55 10.54 5.28
C LYS A 71 -5.97 10.92 4.92
N ILE A 72 -6.25 11.07 3.63
CA ILE A 72 -7.60 11.29 3.13
C ILE A 72 -8.28 9.92 3.28
N GLU A 73 -8.70 9.59 4.50
CA GLU A 73 -9.45 8.36 4.78
C GLU A 73 -10.92 8.52 4.35
N ASN A 74 -11.36 9.76 4.19
CA ASN A 74 -12.75 10.13 3.95
C ASN A 74 -12.98 10.56 2.50
N PHE A 75 -12.71 9.65 1.56
CA PHE A 75 -13.37 9.76 0.26
C PHE A 75 -14.86 9.48 0.45
N PRO A 76 -15.76 10.37 0.01
CA PRO A 76 -17.19 10.10 0.03
C PRO A 76 -17.47 8.90 -0.87
N ILE A 77 -18.00 7.83 -0.29
CA ILE A 77 -18.44 6.65 -1.04
C ILE A 77 -19.94 6.70 -1.10
N PHE A 78 -20.50 6.54 -2.28
CA PHE A 78 -21.94 6.52 -2.47
C PHE A 78 -22.44 5.09 -2.67
N ASP A 79 -23.64 4.80 -2.20
CA ASP A 79 -24.34 3.57 -2.55
C ASP A 79 -24.73 3.55 -4.04
N LYS A 80 -25.52 2.56 -4.47
CA LYS A 80 -25.97 2.48 -5.88
C LYS A 80 -27.05 3.52 -6.20
N GLN A 81 -27.65 4.12 -5.17
CA GLN A 81 -28.74 5.09 -5.25
C GLN A 81 -28.24 6.55 -5.15
N GLY A 82 -26.94 6.75 -4.91
CA GLY A 82 -26.31 8.07 -4.81
C GLY A 82 -26.29 8.65 -3.40
N CYS A 83 -26.58 7.87 -2.36
CA CYS A 83 -26.52 8.32 -0.97
C CYS A 83 -25.13 8.08 -0.35
N LEU A 84 -24.67 9.04 0.46
CA LEU A 84 -23.34 9.00 1.09
C LEU A 84 -23.27 7.93 2.19
N LEU A 85 -22.29 7.05 2.09
CA LEU A 85 -21.99 6.01 3.07
C LEU A 85 -20.95 6.53 4.07
N THR A 86 -21.38 6.70 5.32
CA THR A 86 -20.54 7.14 6.44
C THR A 86 -20.00 5.98 7.27
N ASN A 87 -20.70 4.84 7.29
CA ASN A 87 -20.34 3.65 8.05
C ASN A 87 -19.24 2.82 7.35
N SER A 88 -18.19 2.46 8.09
CA SER A 88 -17.07 1.67 7.57
C SER A 88 -17.49 0.30 7.01
N LYS A 89 -18.46 -0.37 7.65
CA LYS A 89 -18.96 -1.69 7.19
C LYS A 89 -19.72 -1.57 5.87
N GLU A 90 -20.56 -0.54 5.74
CA GLU A 90 -21.32 -0.28 4.52
C GLU A 90 -20.40 0.13 3.37
N ARG A 91 -19.38 0.95 3.65
CA ARG A 91 -18.33 1.30 2.68
C ARG A 91 -17.60 0.05 2.17
N LEU A 92 -17.26 -0.90 3.04
CA LEU A 92 -16.61 -2.16 2.64
C LEU A 92 -17.54 -3.04 1.79
N ASN A 93 -18.80 -3.18 2.20
CA ASN A 93 -19.80 -3.91 1.42
C ASN A 93 -20.01 -3.30 0.04
N ARG A 94 -20.09 -1.96 -0.04
CA ARG A 94 -20.23 -1.26 -1.31
C ARG A 94 -19.06 -1.50 -2.26
N TRP A 95 -17.83 -1.61 -1.73
CA TRP A 95 -16.66 -2.02 -2.51
C TRP A 95 -16.74 -3.46 -2.96
N LYS A 96 -17.13 -4.38 -2.07
CA LYS A 96 -17.34 -5.79 -2.43
C LYS A 96 -18.31 -5.92 -3.60
N ASP A 97 -19.46 -5.26 -3.51
CA ASP A 97 -20.47 -5.29 -4.57
C ASP A 97 -19.93 -4.67 -5.86
N TYR A 98 -19.24 -3.53 -5.78
CA TYR A 98 -18.61 -2.89 -6.94
C TYR A 98 -17.67 -3.83 -7.69
N PHE A 99 -16.73 -4.47 -6.98
CA PHE A 99 -15.77 -5.36 -7.62
C PHE A 99 -16.40 -6.67 -8.09
N ASN A 100 -17.41 -7.17 -7.38
CA ASN A 100 -18.18 -8.32 -7.85
C ASN A 100 -18.86 -8.02 -9.19
N ASP A 101 -19.56 -6.89 -9.28
CA ASP A 101 -20.25 -6.49 -10.51
C ASP A 101 -19.26 -6.21 -11.65
N LEU A 102 -18.09 -5.63 -11.33
CA LEU A 102 -17.07 -5.29 -12.31
C LEU A 102 -16.31 -6.51 -12.85
N LEU A 103 -15.96 -7.48 -11.98
CA LEU A 103 -15.07 -8.59 -12.33
C LEU A 103 -15.82 -9.87 -12.70
N ASN A 104 -17.03 -10.08 -12.15
CA ASN A 104 -17.81 -11.30 -12.37
C ASN A 104 -18.95 -11.07 -13.38
N VAL A 105 -18.66 -10.35 -14.46
CA VAL A 105 -19.62 -10.14 -15.55
C VAL A 105 -19.79 -11.47 -16.30
N PRO A 106 -21.00 -12.05 -16.34
CA PRO A 106 -21.23 -13.28 -17.09
C PRO A 106 -21.00 -13.00 -18.58
N SER A 107 -19.99 -13.64 -19.16
CA SER A 107 -19.78 -13.57 -20.61
C SER A 107 -20.78 -14.51 -21.29
N ILE A 108 -21.77 -13.94 -21.96
CA ILE A 108 -22.60 -14.69 -22.90
C ILE A 108 -21.78 -14.82 -24.18
N VAL A 109 -21.07 -15.95 -24.31
CA VAL A 109 -20.33 -16.24 -25.52
C VAL A 109 -21.29 -16.89 -26.51
N ASP A 110 -21.63 -16.18 -27.58
CA ASP A 110 -22.42 -16.74 -28.67
C ASP A 110 -21.57 -17.73 -29.47
N GLN A 111 -21.98 -18.99 -29.46
CA GLN A 111 -21.29 -20.07 -30.18
C GLN A 111 -21.18 -19.78 -31.68
N THR A 112 -22.14 -19.05 -32.25
CA THR A 112 -22.10 -18.66 -33.67
C THR A 112 -21.00 -17.64 -33.94
N THR A 113 -20.73 -16.75 -32.98
CA THR A 113 -19.61 -15.80 -33.06
C THR A 113 -18.27 -16.54 -32.95
N ILE A 114 -18.14 -17.57 -32.10
CA ILE A 114 -16.93 -18.39 -32.03
C ILE A 114 -16.66 -19.09 -33.36
N GLN A 115 -17.69 -19.66 -33.98
CA GLN A 115 -17.56 -20.35 -35.27
C GLN A 115 -17.16 -19.43 -36.43
N GLN A 116 -17.41 -18.12 -36.31
CA GLN A 116 -16.98 -17.11 -37.28
C GLN A 116 -15.51 -16.70 -37.09
N ILE A 117 -14.88 -17.03 -35.96
CA ILE A 117 -13.45 -16.77 -35.73
C ILE A 117 -12.65 -17.77 -36.57
N PRO A 118 -11.85 -17.31 -37.55
CA PRO A 118 -10.99 -18.21 -38.31
C PRO A 118 -10.04 -18.94 -37.36
N PRO A 119 -9.86 -20.27 -37.49
CA PRO A 119 -8.87 -20.98 -36.70
C PRO A 119 -7.49 -20.35 -36.96
N ALA A 120 -6.78 -20.01 -35.90
CA ALA A 120 -5.44 -19.45 -36.01
C ALA A 120 -4.55 -20.44 -36.78
N THR A 121 -3.97 -20.01 -37.89
CA THR A 121 -3.05 -20.82 -38.69
C THR A 121 -1.69 -20.88 -38.00
N ILE A 122 -1.63 -21.54 -36.85
CA ILE A 122 -0.36 -21.88 -36.22
C ILE A 122 0.23 -23.09 -36.95
N THR A 123 1.54 -23.10 -37.15
CA THR A 123 2.20 -24.24 -37.78
C THR A 123 2.03 -25.49 -36.90
N THR A 124 2.01 -26.68 -37.51
CA THR A 124 1.91 -27.96 -36.77
C THR A 124 3.04 -28.16 -35.76
N SER A 125 4.16 -27.43 -35.89
CA SER A 125 5.26 -27.42 -34.92
C SER A 125 5.02 -26.49 -33.73
N GLU A 126 4.30 -25.37 -33.90
CA GLU A 126 3.88 -24.50 -32.80
C GLU A 126 2.74 -25.12 -31.99
N GLN A 127 1.78 -25.74 -32.66
CA GLN A 127 0.67 -26.43 -31.98
C GLN A 127 1.17 -27.56 -31.08
N ARG A 128 2.04 -28.44 -31.61
CA ARG A 128 2.73 -29.47 -30.82
C ARG A 128 3.64 -28.92 -29.72
N ARG A 129 3.99 -27.63 -29.74
CA ARG A 129 4.76 -26.99 -28.66
C ARG A 129 3.85 -26.53 -27.53
N GLN A 130 2.67 -26.01 -27.87
CA GLN A 130 1.67 -25.55 -26.89
C GLN A 130 0.98 -26.71 -26.17
N ASP A 131 0.77 -27.84 -26.85
CA ASP A 131 0.10 -29.01 -26.27
C ASP A 131 1.02 -29.84 -25.35
N LYS A 132 2.31 -29.50 -25.26
CA LYS A 132 3.28 -30.24 -24.44
C LYS A 132 3.26 -29.78 -23.00
N THR A 133 3.40 -30.74 -22.10
CA THR A 133 3.61 -30.49 -20.67
C THR A 133 4.79 -29.54 -20.47
N PRO A 134 4.67 -28.53 -19.57
CA PRO A 134 5.75 -27.61 -19.27
C PRO A 134 7.04 -28.34 -18.90
N THR A 135 8.17 -27.90 -19.44
CA THR A 135 9.48 -28.46 -19.12
C THR A 135 10.12 -27.74 -17.92
N LEU A 136 10.98 -28.43 -17.17
CA LEU A 136 11.73 -27.82 -16.07
C LEU A 136 12.54 -26.60 -16.53
N ARG A 137 13.08 -26.62 -17.74
CA ARG A 137 13.85 -25.50 -18.31
C ARG A 137 12.98 -24.27 -18.51
N GLU A 138 11.75 -24.43 -18.99
CA GLU A 138 10.80 -23.33 -19.15
C GLU A 138 10.46 -22.71 -17.80
N VAL A 139 10.21 -23.53 -16.78
CA VAL A 139 9.96 -23.06 -15.40
C VAL A 139 11.15 -22.27 -14.87
N GLN A 140 12.38 -22.78 -15.03
CA GLN A 140 13.59 -22.05 -14.62
C GLN A 140 13.76 -20.72 -15.36
N CYS A 141 13.50 -20.70 -16.66
CA CYS A 141 13.55 -19.48 -17.47
C CYS A 141 12.48 -18.47 -17.02
N ALA A 142 11.26 -18.93 -16.74
CA ALA A 142 10.18 -18.10 -16.25
C ALA A 142 10.53 -17.46 -14.90
N ILE A 143 11.01 -18.25 -13.93
CA ILE A 143 11.45 -17.75 -12.62
C ILE A 143 12.51 -16.66 -12.76
N LYS A 144 13.49 -16.84 -13.66
CA LYS A 144 14.53 -15.83 -13.92
C LYS A 144 13.97 -14.53 -14.50
N GLN A 145 12.98 -14.61 -15.39
CA GLN A 145 12.37 -13.47 -16.06
C GLN A 145 11.43 -12.64 -15.17
N MET A 146 10.91 -13.22 -14.08
CA MET A 146 10.06 -12.50 -13.14
C MET A 146 10.78 -11.28 -12.54
N LYS A 147 10.08 -10.18 -12.26
CA LYS A 147 10.69 -8.97 -11.67
C LYS A 147 10.67 -9.03 -10.15
N ASN A 148 11.75 -8.62 -9.51
CA ASN A 148 11.86 -8.53 -8.06
C ASN A 148 11.02 -7.37 -7.48
N GLY A 149 10.75 -7.39 -6.18
CA GLY A 149 10.02 -6.31 -5.50
C GLY A 149 8.52 -6.23 -5.85
N LYS A 150 7.95 -7.32 -6.36
CA LYS A 150 6.49 -7.46 -6.46
C LYS A 150 5.93 -7.83 -5.08
N ALA A 151 4.71 -7.37 -4.81
CA ALA A 151 4.00 -7.75 -3.59
C ALA A 151 3.79 -9.27 -3.57
N PRO A 152 4.05 -9.95 -2.43
CA PRO A 152 3.76 -11.37 -2.28
C PRO A 152 2.25 -11.62 -2.31
N GLY A 153 1.88 -12.88 -2.59
CA GLY A 153 0.50 -13.32 -2.48
C GLY A 153 0.02 -13.42 -1.02
N ASN A 154 -1.18 -13.98 -0.85
CA ASN A 154 -1.73 -14.40 0.45
C ASN A 154 -0.74 -15.29 1.23
N ASP A 155 -0.04 -16.16 0.52
CA ASP A 155 0.97 -17.08 1.04
C ASP A 155 2.21 -16.40 1.65
N GLY A 156 2.39 -15.09 1.44
CA GLY A 156 3.56 -14.34 1.90
C GLY A 156 4.84 -14.67 1.14
N ILE A 157 4.78 -15.45 0.06
CA ILE A 157 5.96 -15.86 -0.71
C ILE A 157 6.27 -14.79 -1.76
N SER A 158 7.44 -14.17 -1.66
CA SER A 158 7.90 -13.19 -2.64
C SER A 158 8.64 -13.83 -3.81
N ILE A 159 8.70 -13.13 -4.93
CA ILE A 159 9.49 -13.55 -6.10
C ILE A 159 10.97 -13.68 -5.75
N ASP A 160 11.47 -12.83 -4.85
CA ASP A 160 12.84 -12.89 -4.36
C ASP A 160 13.14 -14.24 -3.69
N VAL A 161 12.22 -14.72 -2.84
CA VAL A 161 12.32 -16.05 -2.20
C VAL A 161 12.33 -17.16 -3.26
N ILE A 162 11.40 -17.13 -4.21
CA ILE A 162 11.31 -18.15 -5.28
C ILE A 162 12.61 -18.21 -6.08
N LYS A 163 13.19 -17.05 -6.44
CA LYS A 163 14.46 -16.98 -7.17
C LYS A 163 15.65 -17.51 -6.36
N THR A 164 15.72 -17.18 -5.07
CA THR A 164 16.81 -17.66 -4.20
C THR A 164 16.78 -19.18 -3.99
N GLY A 165 15.61 -19.80 -4.10
CA GLY A 165 15.44 -21.26 -3.95
C GLY A 165 16.07 -22.10 -5.07
N GLY A 166 16.54 -21.50 -6.16
CA GLY A 166 17.35 -22.16 -7.18
C GLY A 166 16.68 -23.38 -7.85
N LEU A 167 17.48 -24.40 -8.16
CA LEU A 167 17.00 -25.62 -8.82
C LEU A 167 15.96 -26.41 -8.00
N PRO A 168 16.11 -26.60 -6.68
CA PRO A 168 15.10 -27.27 -5.87
C PRO A 168 13.72 -26.62 -5.97
N MET A 169 13.66 -25.29 -5.86
CA MET A 169 12.39 -24.55 -5.99
C MET A 169 11.79 -24.69 -7.39
N ALA A 170 12.62 -24.63 -8.44
CA ALA A 170 12.15 -24.82 -9.80
C ALA A 170 11.61 -26.24 -10.06
N LYS A 171 12.20 -27.28 -9.45
CA LYS A 171 11.71 -28.66 -9.54
C LYS A 171 10.36 -28.82 -8.86
N TRP A 172 10.24 -28.30 -7.64
CA TRP A 172 8.99 -28.35 -6.88
C TRP A 172 7.83 -27.64 -7.62
N LEU A 173 8.09 -26.45 -8.17
CA LEU A 173 7.10 -25.74 -8.99
C LEU A 173 6.77 -26.49 -10.29
N HIS A 174 7.76 -27.12 -10.92
CA HIS A 174 7.57 -27.92 -12.14
C HIS A 174 6.66 -29.13 -11.89
N GLU A 175 6.84 -29.85 -10.78
CA GLU A 175 5.96 -30.96 -10.38
C GLU A 175 4.50 -30.50 -10.23
N ILE A 176 4.28 -29.35 -9.58
CA ILE A 176 2.93 -28.76 -9.44
C ILE A 176 2.34 -28.40 -10.81
N PHE A 177 3.11 -27.76 -11.69
CA PHE A 177 2.61 -27.37 -13.02
C PHE A 177 2.29 -28.57 -13.91
N VAL A 178 3.08 -29.65 -13.82
CA VAL A 178 2.81 -30.91 -14.51
C VAL A 178 1.50 -31.52 -14.01
N ASP A 179 1.32 -31.58 -12.68
CA ASP A 179 0.12 -32.15 -12.07
C ASP A 179 -1.16 -31.37 -12.45
N ILE A 180 -1.09 -30.04 -12.45
CA ILE A 180 -2.20 -29.18 -12.90
C ILE A 180 -2.47 -29.39 -14.40
N TRP A 181 -1.42 -29.52 -15.21
CA TRP A 181 -1.55 -29.69 -16.66
C TRP A 181 -2.17 -31.04 -17.03
N GLU A 182 -1.81 -32.11 -16.33
CA GLU A 182 -2.28 -33.47 -16.61
C GLU A 182 -3.68 -33.74 -16.06
N ASN A 183 -3.99 -33.20 -14.88
CA ASN A 183 -5.30 -33.43 -14.23
C ASN A 183 -6.33 -32.33 -14.52
N GLU A 184 -5.91 -31.20 -15.07
CA GLU A 184 -6.74 -30.01 -15.31
C GLU A 184 -7.44 -29.46 -14.04
N ILE A 185 -6.89 -29.75 -12.85
CA ILE A 185 -7.42 -29.30 -11.56
C ILE A 185 -6.63 -28.09 -11.08
N MET A 186 -7.30 -26.95 -10.98
CA MET A 186 -6.67 -25.70 -10.52
C MET A 186 -6.57 -25.64 -9.00
N ILE A 187 -5.44 -25.17 -8.48
CA ILE A 187 -5.26 -24.91 -7.04
C ILE A 187 -6.22 -23.79 -6.61
N LYS A 188 -7.09 -24.10 -5.66
CA LYS A 188 -8.13 -23.16 -5.19
C LYS A 188 -7.53 -21.82 -4.75
N ASP A 189 -6.42 -21.83 -4.03
CA ASP A 189 -5.79 -20.60 -3.54
C ASP A 189 -5.34 -19.67 -4.67
N TRP A 190 -4.96 -20.21 -5.83
CA TRP A 190 -4.58 -19.42 -7.00
C TRP A 190 -5.79 -18.78 -7.71
N THR A 191 -7.00 -19.30 -7.46
CA THR A 191 -8.26 -18.72 -7.95
C THR A 191 -8.78 -17.61 -7.04
N THR A 192 -8.14 -17.39 -5.88
CA THR A 192 -8.53 -16.35 -4.93
C THR A 192 -7.58 -15.17 -5.00
N ALA A 193 -8.12 -13.95 -4.97
CA ALA A 193 -7.33 -12.72 -4.97
C ALA A 193 -7.75 -11.82 -3.80
N ILE A 194 -6.75 -11.27 -3.10
CA ILE A 194 -6.97 -10.21 -2.11
C ILE A 194 -6.95 -8.88 -2.85
N LEU A 195 -8.06 -8.16 -2.80
CA LEU A 195 -8.16 -6.87 -3.43
C LEU A 195 -7.78 -5.76 -2.46
N ILE A 196 -6.63 -5.12 -2.72
CA ILE A 196 -6.15 -3.97 -1.95
C ILE A 196 -6.41 -2.69 -2.75
N ARG A 197 -7.24 -1.81 -2.19
CA ARG A 197 -7.50 -0.49 -2.78
C ARG A 197 -6.30 0.42 -2.55
N LEU A 198 -5.62 0.79 -3.63
CA LEU A 198 -4.60 1.83 -3.62
C LEU A 198 -5.20 3.13 -4.16
N TYR A 199 -5.21 4.18 -3.34
CA TYR A 199 -5.58 5.50 -3.83
C TYR A 199 -4.51 6.02 -4.79
N LYS A 200 -4.87 6.13 -6.06
CA LYS A 200 -4.11 6.88 -7.05
C LYS A 200 -4.61 8.32 -6.93
N ASN A 201 -3.71 9.31 -6.76
CA ASN A 201 -4.05 10.75 -6.68
C ASN A 201 -4.68 11.28 -8.00
N LYS A 202 -5.80 10.71 -8.42
CA LYS A 202 -6.52 10.95 -9.67
C LYS A 202 -8.02 10.81 -9.39
N GLY A 203 -8.82 11.74 -9.91
CA GLY A 203 -10.26 11.86 -9.63
C GLY A 203 -10.58 13.06 -8.74
N ASP A 204 -11.87 13.31 -8.54
CA ASP A 204 -12.34 14.44 -7.74
C ASP A 204 -12.03 14.26 -6.25
N LYS A 205 -11.74 15.39 -5.59
CA LYS A 205 -11.40 15.48 -4.17
C LYS A 205 -12.63 15.33 -3.29
#